data_AF-A0A377CES5-F1
#
_entry.id   AF-A0A377CES5-F1
#
_cell.length_a   1.000
_cell.length_b   1.000
_cell.length_c   1.000
_cell.angle_alpha   90.00
_cell.angle_beta   90.00
_cell.angle_gamma   90.00
#
_symmetry.space_group_name_H-M   'P 1'
#
loop_
_entity.id
_entity.type
_entity.pdbx_description
1 polymer ?
#
loop_
_entity_poly.entity_id
_entity_poly.type
_entity_poly.pdbx_seq_one_letter_code
_entity_poly.pdbx_strand_id
1 'polypeptide(L)'
;MATFVSLRWVFITGSAIPLVAYIFWQVATLGSIDSTTFMGLLANHAGLNGLLQALREMVASPHVELAVHLFADLALATSFLGVALGLFDYLADLFQRSNTVGGRLQTGAITFLPPLAFALFYPRGFVMALGYAGVALAVLALIIPSLLTWQSRKHNPQAGYRVKGGRPALVVVFLCGIAVIGVQFLIAAGLLPEVG
;
A
#
# COMPACT_ATOMS: atom_id res chain seq x y z
N MET A 1 23.56 23.20 5.84
CA MET A 1 22.31 23.47 6.58
C MET A 1 21.09 23.65 5.65
N ALA A 2 21.24 24.34 4.51
CA ALA A 2 20.15 24.53 3.52
C ALA A 2 19.54 23.23 2.96
N THR A 3 20.36 22.19 2.71
CA THR A 3 19.92 20.93 2.07
C THR A 3 18.93 20.12 2.91
N PHE A 4 19.09 20.08 4.24
CA PHE A 4 18.20 19.33 5.13
C PHE A 4 16.83 19.99 5.29
N VAL A 5 16.77 21.32 5.26
CA VAL A 5 15.51 22.07 5.37
C VAL A 5 14.69 21.89 4.09
N SER A 6 15.33 21.97 2.93
CA SER A 6 14.68 21.70 1.65
C SER A 6 14.17 20.26 1.56
N LEU A 7 14.97 19.27 1.98
CA LEU A 7 14.56 17.86 1.96
C LEU A 7 13.36 17.61 2.89
N ARG A 8 13.35 18.21 4.09
CA ARG A 8 12.21 18.09 5.00
C ARG A 8 10.92 18.63 4.38
N TRP A 9 10.99 19.79 3.71
CA TRP A 9 9.83 20.35 3.03
C TRP A 9 9.35 19.46 1.89
N VAL A 10 10.25 18.86 1.12
CA VAL A 10 9.90 17.89 0.06
C VAL A 10 9.14 16.69 0.63
N PHE A 11 9.59 16.12 1.76
CA PHE A 11 8.84 15.02 2.41
C PHE A 11 7.48 15.46 2.96
N ILE A 12 7.40 16.65 3.56
CA ILE A 12 6.14 17.17 4.12
C ILE A 12 5.14 17.45 2.99
N THR A 13 5.54 18.18 1.96
CA THR A 13 4.63 18.49 0.83
C THR A 13 4.29 17.23 0.04
N GLY A 14 5.28 16.37 -0.20
CA GLY A 14 5.12 15.11 -0.90
C GLY A 14 4.17 14.13 -0.20
N SER A 15 4.13 14.12 1.14
CA SER A 15 3.18 13.29 1.91
C SER A 15 1.84 13.98 2.17
N ALA A 16 1.81 15.31 2.27
CA ALA A 16 0.58 16.08 2.48
C ALA A 16 -0.36 15.99 1.26
N ILE A 17 0.17 15.98 0.04
CA ILE A 17 -0.65 15.91 -1.18
C ILE A 17 -1.49 14.61 -1.22
N PRO A 18 -0.91 13.40 -1.10
CA PRO A 18 -1.68 12.16 -0.99
C PRO A 18 -2.67 12.19 0.18
N LEU A 19 -2.26 12.69 1.34
CA LEU A 19 -3.14 12.74 2.51
C LEU A 19 -4.41 13.55 2.24
N VAL A 20 -4.27 14.74 1.67
CA VAL A 20 -5.40 15.61 1.30
C VAL A 20 -6.27 14.90 0.26
N ALA A 21 -5.67 14.31 -0.78
CA ALA A 21 -6.41 13.57 -1.80
C ALA A 21 -7.20 12.39 -1.20
N TYR A 22 -6.61 11.63 -0.28
CA TYR A 22 -7.28 10.54 0.42
C TYR A 22 -8.44 11.03 1.30
N ILE A 23 -8.27 12.15 2.01
CA ILE A 23 -9.36 12.73 2.82
C ILE A 23 -10.52 13.15 1.93
N PHE A 24 -10.25 13.89 0.84
CA PHE A 24 -11.29 14.29 -0.11
C PHE A 24 -11.99 13.07 -0.71
N TRP A 25 -11.22 12.05 -1.10
CA TRP A 25 -11.77 10.80 -1.62
C TRP A 25 -12.68 10.11 -0.61
N GLN A 26 -12.22 9.93 0.63
CA GLN A 26 -13.00 9.28 1.69
C GLN A 26 -14.30 10.04 2.00
N VAL A 27 -14.25 11.38 2.05
CA VAL A 27 -15.46 12.20 2.25
C VAL A 27 -16.41 12.08 1.07
N ALA A 28 -15.91 12.07 -0.16
CA ALA A 28 -16.74 11.92 -1.36
C ALA A 28 -17.38 10.53 -1.43
N THR A 29 -16.64 9.45 -1.14
CA THR A 29 -17.19 8.09 -1.21
C THR A 29 -18.13 7.79 -0.07
N LEU A 30 -17.73 8.05 1.18
CA LEU A 30 -18.57 7.80 2.36
C LEU A 30 -19.74 8.78 2.47
N GLY A 31 -19.64 9.98 1.87
CA GLY A 31 -20.70 10.98 1.85
C GLY A 31 -21.69 10.84 0.69
N SER A 32 -21.29 10.23 -0.43
CA SER A 32 -22.15 10.08 -1.62
C SER A 32 -22.83 8.71 -1.71
N ILE A 33 -22.26 7.66 -1.11
CA ILE A 33 -22.82 6.30 -1.17
C ILE A 33 -23.68 6.07 0.07
N ASP A 34 -24.93 5.62 -0.12
CA ASP A 34 -25.82 5.29 1.01
C ASP A 34 -25.21 4.19 1.88
N SER A 35 -25.40 4.30 3.19
CA SER A 35 -24.83 3.36 4.17
C SER A 35 -25.23 1.91 3.90
N THR A 36 -26.43 1.67 3.35
CA THR A 36 -26.92 0.31 3.03
C THR A 36 -26.18 -0.28 1.83
N THR A 37 -25.99 0.51 0.77
CA THR A 37 -25.19 0.13 -0.40
C THR A 37 -23.74 -0.11 -0.01
N PHE A 38 -23.15 0.77 0.80
CA PHE A 38 -21.76 0.62 1.25
C PHE A 38 -21.55 -0.67 2.08
N MET A 39 -22.48 -0.97 3.00
CA MET A 39 -22.46 -2.25 3.73
C MET A 39 -22.63 -3.46 2.82
N GLY A 40 -23.45 -3.35 1.76
CA GLY A 40 -23.56 -4.38 0.73
C GLY A 40 -22.26 -4.61 -0.05
N LEU A 41 -21.51 -3.55 -0.37
CA LEU A 41 -20.20 -3.67 -1.02
C LEU A 41 -19.17 -4.36 -0.14
N LEU A 42 -19.14 -4.00 1.16
CA LEU A 42 -18.29 -4.63 2.16
C LEU A 42 -18.63 -6.11 2.34
N ALA A 43 -19.92 -6.45 2.43
CA ALA A 43 -20.38 -7.84 2.59
C ALA A 43 -20.02 -8.74 1.39
N ASN A 44 -19.87 -8.16 0.20
CA ASN A 44 -19.50 -8.89 -1.00
C ASN A 44 -17.98 -8.96 -1.22
N HIS A 45 -17.14 -8.43 -0.30
CA HIS A 45 -15.69 -8.29 -0.47
C HIS A 45 -15.32 -7.65 -1.81
N ALA A 46 -16.16 -6.72 -2.26
CA ALA A 46 -16.14 -6.29 -3.65
C ALA A 46 -14.94 -5.37 -3.93
N GLY A 47 -14.30 -4.82 -2.89
CA GLY A 47 -13.07 -4.03 -2.99
C GLY A 47 -13.18 -2.90 -4.02
N LEU A 48 -12.16 -2.75 -4.87
CA LEU A 48 -12.14 -1.77 -5.96
C LEU A 48 -13.26 -2.03 -6.98
N ASN A 49 -13.54 -3.30 -7.31
CA ASN A 49 -14.56 -3.65 -8.30
C ASN A 49 -15.97 -3.27 -7.83
N GLY A 50 -16.25 -3.46 -6.54
CA GLY A 50 -17.50 -3.02 -5.92
C GLY A 50 -17.66 -1.51 -5.92
N LEU A 51 -16.58 -0.78 -5.65
CA LEU A 51 -16.62 0.67 -5.66
C LEU A 51 -16.79 1.22 -7.08
N LEU A 52 -16.14 0.61 -8.08
CA LEU A 52 -16.40 0.89 -9.50
C LEU A 52 -17.85 0.55 -9.89
N GLN A 53 -18.41 -0.53 -9.37
CA GLN A 53 -19.81 -0.91 -9.62
C GLN A 53 -20.80 0.06 -8.98
N ALA A 54 -20.56 0.53 -7.76
CA ALA A 54 -21.39 1.55 -7.12
C ALA A 54 -21.29 2.90 -7.84
N LEU A 55 -20.11 3.26 -8.35
CA LEU A 55 -19.94 4.42 -9.23
C LEU A 55 -20.75 4.26 -10.53
N ARG A 56 -20.83 3.06 -11.12
CA ARG A 56 -21.68 2.80 -12.29
C ARG A 56 -23.15 3.06 -12.00
N GLU A 57 -23.65 2.61 -10.84
CA GLU A 57 -25.04 2.83 -10.44
C GLU A 57 -25.37 4.31 -10.24
N MET A 58 -24.38 5.13 -9.88
CA MET A 58 -24.55 6.58 -9.68
C MET A 58 -24.29 7.43 -10.93
N VAL A 59 -23.50 6.95 -11.89
CA VAL A 59 -23.15 7.69 -13.11
C VAL A 59 -24.15 7.36 -14.22
N ALA A 60 -25.07 8.28 -14.47
CA ALA A 60 -26.17 8.12 -15.44
C ALA A 60 -25.76 8.07 -16.94
N SER A 61 -24.47 7.99 -17.29
CA SER A 61 -23.99 8.05 -18.68
C SER A 61 -22.98 6.95 -19.03
N PRO A 62 -23.26 6.10 -20.04
CA PRO A 62 -22.37 5.02 -20.49
C PRO A 62 -20.98 5.49 -20.95
N HIS A 63 -20.88 6.73 -21.46
CA HIS A 63 -19.60 7.28 -21.92
C HIS A 63 -18.66 7.65 -20.76
N VAL A 64 -19.21 8.15 -19.65
CA VAL A 64 -18.44 8.50 -18.47
C VAL A 64 -17.96 7.22 -17.77
N GLU A 65 -18.80 6.19 -17.73
CA GLU A 65 -18.42 4.86 -17.25
C GLU A 65 -17.20 4.31 -18.00
N LEU A 66 -17.26 4.24 -19.33
CA LEU A 66 -16.17 3.68 -20.13
C LEU A 66 -14.86 4.44 -19.91
N ALA A 67 -14.92 5.77 -19.84
CA ALA A 67 -13.75 6.61 -19.60
C ALA A 67 -13.12 6.33 -18.22
N VAL A 68 -13.93 6.19 -17.17
CA VAL A 68 -13.46 5.90 -15.80
C VAL A 68 -12.84 4.51 -15.72
N HIS A 69 -13.44 3.50 -16.35
CA HIS A 69 -12.89 2.13 -16.38
C HIS A 69 -11.56 2.06 -17.12
N LEU A 70 -11.49 2.60 -18.33
CA LEU A 70 -10.24 2.63 -19.09
C LEU A 70 -9.14 3.38 -18.34
N PHE A 71 -9.48 4.48 -17.68
CA PHE A 71 -8.52 5.21 -16.85
C PHE A 71 -8.03 4.36 -15.68
N ALA A 72 -8.93 3.71 -14.94
CA ALA A 72 -8.57 2.85 -13.81
C ALA A 72 -7.68 1.67 -14.26
N ASP A 73 -8.02 1.02 -15.37
CA ASP A 73 -7.25 -0.10 -15.92
C ASP A 73 -5.85 0.34 -16.38
N LEU A 74 -5.75 1.46 -17.08
CA LEU A 74 -4.45 2.00 -17.52
C LEU A 74 -3.60 2.48 -16.33
N ALA A 75 -4.21 3.13 -15.34
CA ALA A 75 -3.52 3.56 -14.13
C ALA A 75 -3.01 2.35 -13.32
N LEU A 76 -3.82 1.30 -13.20
CA LEU A 76 -3.43 0.06 -12.53
C LEU A 76 -2.31 -0.65 -13.30
N ALA A 77 -2.44 -0.78 -14.63
CA ALA A 77 -1.42 -1.44 -15.47
C ALA A 77 -0.07 -0.71 -15.41
N THR A 78 -0.06 0.62 -15.49
CA THR A 78 1.17 1.42 -15.41
C THR A 78 1.80 1.39 -14.03
N SER A 79 1.01 1.47 -12.96
CA SER A 79 1.49 1.31 -11.58
C SER A 79 2.07 -0.09 -11.34
N PHE A 80 1.36 -1.13 -11.80
CA PHE A 80 1.80 -2.51 -11.70
C PHE A 80 3.11 -2.75 -12.43
N LEU A 81 3.27 -2.22 -13.64
CA LEU A 81 4.50 -2.33 -14.41
C LEU A 81 5.71 -1.76 -13.65
N GLY A 82 5.57 -0.58 -13.04
CA GLY A 82 6.65 0.03 -12.25
C GLY A 82 7.07 -0.85 -11.06
N VAL A 83 6.12 -1.36 -10.30
CA VAL A 83 6.40 -2.25 -9.16
C VAL A 83 6.97 -3.60 -9.61
N ALA A 84 6.43 -4.18 -10.68
CA ALA A 84 6.87 -5.46 -11.21
C ALA A 84 8.31 -5.41 -11.76
N LEU A 85 8.70 -4.31 -12.41
CA LEU A 85 10.10 -4.12 -12.84
C LEU A 85 11.04 -4.01 -11.63
N GLY A 86 10.67 -3.24 -10.61
CA GLY A 86 11.46 -3.15 -9.37
C GLY A 86 11.60 -4.51 -8.67
N LEU A 87 10.54 -5.31 -8.64
CA LEU A 87 10.58 -6.66 -8.10
C LEU A 87 11.40 -7.62 -8.97
N PHE A 88 11.31 -7.50 -10.30
CA PHE A 88 12.09 -8.28 -11.25
C PHE A 88 13.58 -8.07 -11.03
N ASP A 89 14.02 -6.80 -10.96
CA ASP A 89 15.43 -6.45 -10.75
C ASP A 89 15.91 -6.92 -9.37
N TYR A 90 15.08 -6.72 -8.32
CA TYR A 90 15.38 -7.21 -6.98
C TYR A 90 15.56 -8.73 -6.93
N LEU A 91 14.69 -9.50 -7.60
CA LEU A 91 14.79 -10.96 -7.64
C LEU A 91 15.95 -11.44 -8.52
N ALA A 92 16.25 -10.75 -9.62
CA ALA A 92 17.42 -11.03 -10.45
C ALA A 92 18.71 -10.94 -9.60
N ASP A 93 18.83 -9.86 -8.81
CA ASP A 93 19.97 -9.61 -7.93
C ASP A 93 20.01 -10.62 -6.78
N LEU A 94 18.87 -10.89 -6.14
CA LEU A 94 18.77 -11.82 -5.01
C LEU A 94 19.16 -13.25 -5.39
N PHE A 95 18.76 -13.70 -6.58
CA PHE A 95 19.11 -15.03 -7.09
C PHE A 95 20.39 -15.03 -7.94
N GLN A 96 21.13 -13.92 -8.00
CA GLN A 96 22.36 -13.75 -8.76
C GLN A 96 22.23 -14.23 -10.22
N ARG A 97 21.10 -13.91 -10.86
CA ARG A 97 20.77 -14.43 -12.20
C ARG A 97 21.61 -13.74 -13.27
N SER A 98 22.04 -14.52 -14.26
CA SER A 98 22.77 -13.97 -15.40
C SER A 98 21.85 -13.14 -16.29
N ASN A 99 22.38 -12.06 -16.88
CA ASN A 99 21.68 -11.19 -17.83
C ASN A 99 21.42 -11.83 -19.21
N THR A 100 21.38 -13.16 -19.27
CA THR A 100 21.04 -13.92 -20.48
C THR A 100 19.53 -13.95 -20.70
N VAL A 101 19.09 -14.19 -21.94
CA VAL A 101 17.65 -14.31 -22.27
C VAL A 101 16.96 -15.37 -21.39
N GLY A 102 17.64 -16.51 -21.15
CA GLY A 102 17.14 -17.56 -20.25
C GLY A 102 17.04 -17.10 -18.79
N GLY A 103 18.05 -16.40 -18.27
CA GLY A 103 18.04 -15.86 -16.90
C GLY A 103 16.94 -14.81 -16.69
N ARG A 104 16.69 -13.96 -17.68
CA ARG A 104 15.60 -12.97 -17.64
C ARG A 104 14.22 -13.62 -17.74
N LEU A 105 14.05 -14.64 -18.58
CA LEU A 105 12.78 -15.39 -18.65
C LEU A 105 12.47 -16.10 -17.32
N GLN A 106 13.47 -16.73 -16.69
CA GLN A 106 13.30 -17.35 -15.37
C GLN A 106 12.92 -16.33 -14.30
N THR A 107 13.61 -15.18 -14.29
CA THR A 107 13.30 -14.09 -13.35
C THR A 107 11.88 -13.56 -13.58
N GLY A 108 11.48 -13.40 -14.84
CA GLY A 108 10.13 -13.00 -15.22
C GLY A 108 9.09 -14.00 -14.74
N ALA A 109 9.34 -15.29 -14.95
CA ALA A 109 8.48 -16.36 -14.48
C ALA A 109 8.29 -16.31 -12.95
N ILE A 110 9.38 -16.16 -12.17
CA ILE A 110 9.31 -16.07 -10.71
C ILE A 110 8.62 -14.77 -10.25
N THR A 111 8.77 -13.68 -11.00
CA THR A 111 8.16 -12.38 -10.69
C THR A 111 6.64 -12.40 -10.93
N PHE A 112 6.19 -13.01 -12.02
CA PHE A 112 4.79 -12.91 -12.48
C PHE A 112 3.94 -14.15 -12.19
N LEU A 113 4.50 -15.38 -12.23
CA LEU A 113 3.70 -16.60 -12.03
C LEU A 113 3.07 -16.68 -10.64
N PRO A 114 3.77 -16.39 -9.52
CA PRO A 114 3.15 -16.51 -8.20
C PRO A 114 1.99 -15.52 -8.01
N PRO A 115 2.13 -14.21 -8.31
CA PRO A 115 1.00 -13.29 -8.27
C PRO A 115 -0.14 -13.67 -9.22
N LEU A 116 0.18 -14.14 -10.42
CA LEU A 116 -0.82 -14.57 -11.41
C LEU A 116 -1.59 -15.81 -10.92
N ALA A 117 -0.90 -16.82 -10.40
CA ALA A 117 -1.53 -18.00 -9.84
C ALA A 117 -2.44 -17.62 -8.66
N PHE A 118 -1.97 -16.75 -7.76
CA PHE A 118 -2.80 -16.26 -6.67
C PHE A 118 -4.07 -15.56 -7.18
N ALA A 119 -3.96 -14.70 -8.19
CA ALA A 119 -5.10 -14.02 -8.79
C ALA A 119 -6.11 -14.99 -9.45
N LEU A 120 -5.63 -16.04 -10.11
CA LEU A 120 -6.48 -17.03 -10.80
C LEU A 120 -7.18 -18.00 -9.82
N PHE A 121 -6.49 -18.46 -8.77
CA PHE A 121 -7.02 -19.44 -7.82
C PHE A 121 -7.76 -18.81 -6.63
N TYR A 122 -7.47 -17.54 -6.30
CA TYR A 122 -8.11 -16.79 -5.22
C TYR A 122 -8.73 -15.48 -5.72
N PRO A 123 -9.80 -15.53 -6.55
CA PRO A 123 -10.40 -14.34 -7.17
C PRO A 123 -11.00 -13.33 -6.17
N ARG A 124 -11.28 -13.75 -4.93
CA ARG A 124 -11.69 -12.86 -3.82
C ARG A 124 -10.55 -12.54 -2.83
N GLY A 125 -9.32 -12.95 -3.15
CA GLY A 125 -8.15 -12.82 -2.28
C GLY A 125 -7.51 -11.43 -2.28
N PHE A 126 -8.02 -10.45 -3.04
CA PHE A 126 -7.42 -9.12 -3.14
C PHE A 126 -7.37 -8.40 -1.78
N VAL A 127 -8.49 -8.38 -1.06
CA VAL A 127 -8.59 -7.74 0.26
C VAL A 127 -7.68 -8.45 1.27
N MET A 128 -7.69 -9.78 1.26
CA MET A 128 -6.81 -10.61 2.08
C MET A 128 -5.32 -10.32 1.79
N ALA A 129 -4.93 -10.27 0.51
CA ALA A 129 -3.56 -9.97 0.09
C ALA A 129 -3.14 -8.55 0.48
N LEU A 130 -4.01 -7.55 0.32
CA LEU A 130 -3.78 -6.20 0.83
C LEU A 130 -3.59 -6.20 2.35
N GLY A 131 -4.37 -7.00 3.08
CA GLY A 131 -4.25 -7.15 4.52
C GLY A 131 -2.85 -7.63 4.94
N TYR A 132 -2.33 -8.67 4.30
CA TYR A 132 -0.97 -9.16 4.56
C TYR A 132 0.12 -8.19 4.09
N ALA A 133 -0.08 -7.50 2.96
CA ALA A 133 0.83 -6.46 2.51
C ALA A 133 0.93 -5.31 3.54
N GLY A 134 -0.17 -4.99 4.22
CA GLY A 134 -0.20 -4.04 5.33
C GLY A 134 0.71 -4.43 6.50
N VAL A 135 0.84 -5.73 6.81
CA VAL A 135 1.78 -6.24 7.83
C VAL A 135 3.22 -5.97 7.41
N ALA A 136 3.58 -6.32 6.16
CA ALA A 136 4.92 -6.07 5.63
C ALA A 136 5.25 -4.57 5.65
N LEU A 137 4.29 -3.73 5.26
CA LEU A 137 4.43 -2.28 5.29
C LEU A 137 4.59 -1.74 6.71
N ALA A 138 3.85 -2.26 7.70
CA ALA A 138 4.01 -1.87 9.10
C ALA A 138 5.42 -2.19 9.62
N VAL A 139 5.96 -3.35 9.25
CA VAL A 139 7.35 -3.71 9.59
C VAL A 139 8.34 -2.76 8.93
N LEU A 140 8.24 -2.57 7.62
CA LEU A 140 9.18 -1.79 6.82
C LEU A 140 9.11 -0.28 7.08
N ALA A 141 7.92 0.27 7.29
CA ALA A 141 7.68 1.71 7.38
C ALA A 141 7.60 2.23 8.83
N LEU A 142 7.23 1.40 9.81
CA LEU A 142 7.05 1.83 11.21
C LEU A 142 8.09 1.21 12.14
N ILE A 143 8.20 -0.12 12.14
CA ILE A 143 9.06 -0.84 13.09
C ILE A 143 10.54 -0.64 12.77
N ILE A 144 10.97 -0.95 11.54
CA ILE A 144 12.39 -0.84 11.17
C ILE A 144 12.89 0.61 11.29
N PRO A 145 12.21 1.64 10.76
CA PRO A 145 12.71 3.01 10.84
C PRO A 145 12.77 3.56 12.26
N SER A 146 11.81 3.19 13.12
CA SER A 146 11.83 3.60 14.53
C SER A 146 13.00 2.98 15.30
N LEU A 147 13.27 1.68 15.10
CA LEU A 147 14.40 0.98 15.69
C LEU A 147 15.75 1.48 15.16
N LEU A 148 15.88 1.66 13.84
CA LEU A 148 17.09 2.20 13.21
C LEU A 148 17.39 3.60 13.73
N THR A 149 16.36 4.46 13.86
CA THR A 149 16.53 5.81 14.41
C THR A 149 16.95 5.76 15.88
N TRP A 150 16.39 4.83 16.66
CA TRP A 150 16.77 4.63 18.06
C TRP A 150 18.23 4.19 18.21
N GLN A 151 18.66 3.19 17.44
CA GLN A 151 20.05 2.72 17.45
C GLN A 151 21.02 3.78 16.91
N SER A 152 20.67 4.47 15.83
CA SER A 152 21.48 5.54 15.25
C SER A 152 21.74 6.66 16.25
N ARG A 153 20.73 7.06 17.04
CA ARG A 153 20.89 8.07 18.10
C ARG A 153 21.82 7.64 19.24
N LYS A 154 21.93 6.32 19.51
CA LYS A 154 22.87 5.78 20.50
C LYS A 154 24.31 5.81 19.99
N HIS A 155 24.53 5.37 18.75
CA HIS A 155 25.86 5.28 18.15
C HIS A 155 26.40 6.62 17.64
N ASN A 156 25.52 7.56 17.27
CA ASN A 156 25.87 8.87 16.75
C ASN A 156 25.17 10.00 17.54
N PRO A 157 25.68 10.34 18.74
CA PRO A 157 25.06 11.36 19.60
C PRO A 157 25.09 12.78 18.99
N GLN A 158 26.07 13.05 18.13
CA GLN A 158 26.37 14.36 17.51
C GLN A 158 25.75 14.52 16.11
N ALA A 159 24.80 13.68 15.71
CA ALA A 159 24.20 13.74 14.37
C ALA A 159 23.55 15.12 14.09
N GLY A 160 23.89 15.74 12.96
CA GLY A 160 23.49 17.10 12.60
C GLY A 160 21.99 17.32 12.35
N TYR A 161 21.19 16.26 12.19
CA TYR A 161 19.73 16.33 12.10
C TYR A 161 19.05 15.34 13.05
N ARG A 162 18.09 15.82 13.83
CA ARG A 162 17.21 15.01 14.69
C ARG A 162 15.77 15.45 14.50
N VAL A 163 14.91 14.50 14.16
CA VAL A 163 13.46 14.73 14.08
C VAL A 163 12.90 15.16 15.45
N LYS A 164 12.01 16.16 15.43
CA LYS A 164 11.29 16.64 16.62
C LYS A 164 10.41 15.53 17.20
N GLY A 165 10.24 15.49 18.52
CA GLY A 165 9.44 14.46 19.22
C GLY A 165 10.27 13.45 20.03
N GLY A 166 11.60 13.48 19.93
CA GLY A 166 12.49 12.77 20.86
C GLY A 166 12.29 11.26 20.89
N ARG A 167 12.50 10.64 22.06
CA ARG A 167 12.26 9.21 22.29
C ARG A 167 10.76 8.84 22.33
N PRO A 168 9.85 9.64 22.94
CA PRO A 168 8.42 9.31 23.00
C PRO A 168 7.80 9.11 21.61
N ALA A 169 8.10 9.98 20.65
CA ALA A 169 7.57 9.83 19.29
C ALA A 169 8.01 8.51 18.62
N LEU A 170 9.24 8.05 18.86
CA LEU A 170 9.70 6.76 18.34
C LEU A 170 8.96 5.58 18.97
N VAL A 171 8.69 5.65 20.28
CA VAL A 171 7.91 4.61 20.98
C VAL A 171 6.48 4.56 20.44
N VAL A 172 5.84 5.72 20.23
CA VAL A 172 4.48 5.77 19.65
C VAL A 172 4.46 5.15 18.26
N VAL A 173 5.39 5.52 17.37
CA VAL A 173 5.47 4.93 16.02
C VAL A 173 5.68 3.42 16.07
N PHE A 174 6.56 2.95 16.96
CA PHE A 174 6.80 1.52 17.15
C PHE A 174 5.53 0.80 17.62
N LEU A 175 4.86 1.33 18.65
CA LEU A 175 3.62 0.77 19.16
C LEU A 175 2.49 0.78 18.13
N CYS A 176 2.38 1.83 17.31
CA CYS A 176 1.45 1.85 16.17
C CYS A 176 1.75 0.72 15.19
N GLY A 177 3.03 0.46 14.87
CA GLY A 177 3.42 -0.68 14.03
C GLY A 177 2.99 -2.02 14.62
N ILE A 178 3.24 -2.24 15.92
CA ILE A 178 2.80 -3.45 16.62
C ILE A 178 1.27 -3.56 16.64
N ALA A 179 0.55 -2.46 16.86
CA ALA A 179 -0.91 -2.45 16.86
C ALA A 179 -1.48 -2.83 15.48
N VAL A 180 -0.95 -2.27 14.40
CA VAL A 180 -1.37 -2.63 13.02
C VAL A 180 -1.18 -4.12 12.78
N ILE A 181 -0.01 -4.66 13.13
CA ILE A 181 0.26 -6.09 12.98
C ILE A 181 -0.71 -6.92 13.84
N GLY A 182 -0.91 -6.52 15.10
CA GLY A 182 -1.83 -7.19 16.01
C GLY A 182 -3.27 -7.23 15.50
N VAL A 183 -3.78 -6.12 14.95
CA VAL A 183 -5.12 -6.07 14.33
C VAL A 183 -5.22 -7.04 13.17
N GLN A 184 -4.21 -7.10 12.28
CA GLN A 184 -4.21 -8.03 11.15
C GLN A 184 -4.18 -9.50 11.61
N PHE A 185 -3.43 -9.81 12.67
CA PHE A 185 -3.46 -11.15 13.26
C PHE A 185 -4.80 -11.50 13.89
N LEU A 186 -5.45 -10.56 14.58
CA LEU A 186 -6.76 -10.78 15.18
C LEU A 186 -7.85 -11.00 14.12
N ILE A 187 -7.77 -10.26 13.00
CA ILE A 187 -8.64 -10.50 11.83
C ILE A 187 -8.38 -11.90 11.26
N ALA A 188 -7.13 -12.27 11.02
CA ALA A 188 -6.77 -13.59 10.50
C ALA A 188 -7.15 -14.75 11.44
N ALA A 189 -7.21 -14.50 12.76
CA ALA A 189 -7.66 -15.46 13.77
C ALA A 189 -9.19 -15.52 13.93
N GLY A 190 -9.95 -14.69 13.22
CA GLY A 190 -11.42 -14.60 13.33
C GLY A 190 -11.93 -13.95 14.62
N LEU A 191 -11.05 -13.29 15.38
CA LEU A 191 -11.40 -12.60 16.63
C LEU A 191 -11.94 -11.18 16.39
N LEU A 192 -11.62 -10.59 15.23
CA LEU A 192 -12.18 -9.34 14.74
C LEU A 192 -12.88 -9.57 13.40
N PRO A 193 -13.96 -8.82 13.10
CA PRO A 193 -14.59 -8.90 11.78
C PRO A 193 -13.59 -8.50 10.71
N GLU A 194 -13.58 -9.23 9.60
CA GLU A 194 -12.83 -8.85 8.41
C GLU A 194 -13.35 -7.49 7.92
N VAL A 195 -12.45 -6.53 7.77
CA VAL A 195 -12.76 -5.30 7.04
C VAL A 195 -12.82 -5.67 5.56
N GLY A 196 -14.02 -5.59 4.99
CA GLY A 196 -14.36 -6.04 3.63
C GLY A 196 -13.58 -5.36 2.51
#